data_AF-A0A929BQX0-F1
#
_entry.id   AF-A0A929BQX0-F1
#
_cell.length_a   1.000
_cell.length_b   1.000
_cell.length_c   1.000
_cell.angle_alpha   90.00
_cell.angle_beta   90.00
_cell.angle_gamma   90.00
#
_symmetry.space_group_name_H-M   'P 1'
#
loop_
_entity.id
_entity.type
_entity.pdbx_description
1 polymer ?
#
loop_
_entity_poly.entity_id
_entity_poly.type
_entity_poly.pdbx_seq_one_letter_code
_entity_poly.pdbx_strand_id
1 'polypeptide(L)'
;MKTQSMRQGIVWGGLLILLGAVLLVEAFTDLSAWAWVAMLAAGGLGAFGVYLTDRSEWALLIPAYVLWAVAGLVTLIELNILQDPFIATYVLTAIALPFLVVFLRNRDQWWALIPAYVLLIVGVMVGLTELNVLPDDFVATYVLTAIALPFLVVFLRNRDQWWALIPAYVL
;
A
#
# COMPACT_ATOMS: atom_id res chain seq x y z
N MET A 1 -6.05 16.51 -34.07
CA MET A 1 -6.94 15.82 -33.10
C MET A 1 -7.21 14.34 -33.44
N LYS A 2 -7.31 13.90 -34.71
CA LYS A 2 -7.58 12.48 -35.08
C LYS A 2 -6.47 11.46 -34.75
N THR A 3 -5.21 11.88 -34.61
CA THR A 3 -4.07 10.96 -34.43
C THR A 3 -3.89 10.47 -32.99
N GLN A 4 -4.39 11.20 -31.98
CA GLN A 4 -4.29 10.77 -30.58
C GLN A 4 -5.27 9.65 -30.22
N SER A 5 -6.48 9.64 -30.81
CA SER A 5 -7.48 8.59 -30.54
C SER A 5 -7.08 7.23 -31.10
N MET A 6 -6.44 7.19 -32.26
CA MET A 6 -5.96 5.94 -32.88
C MET A 6 -4.80 5.32 -32.08
N ARG A 7 -3.88 6.15 -31.57
CA ARG A 7 -2.78 5.69 -30.71
C ARG A 7 -3.29 5.12 -29.38
N GLN A 8 -4.27 5.78 -28.77
CA GLN A 8 -4.94 5.27 -27.57
C GLN A 8 -5.68 3.97 -27.85
N GLY A 9 -6.41 3.86 -28.97
CA GLY A 9 -7.10 2.63 -29.35
C GLY A 9 -6.18 1.43 -29.54
N ILE A 10 -4.99 1.63 -30.11
CA ILE A 10 -3.98 0.56 -30.27
C ILE A 10 -3.40 0.15 -28.91
N VAL A 11 -3.13 1.11 -28.03
CA VAL A 11 -2.63 0.83 -26.68
C VAL A 11 -3.68 0.04 -25.88
N TRP A 12 -4.94 0.47 -25.91
CA TRP A 12 -6.03 -0.24 -25.24
C TRP A 12 -6.30 -1.62 -25.84
N GLY A 13 -6.26 -1.74 -27.18
CA GLY A 13 -6.39 -3.02 -27.86
C GLY A 13 -5.26 -4.00 -27.50
N GLY A 14 -4.01 -3.53 -27.47
CA GLY A 14 -2.86 -4.33 -27.05
C GLY A 14 -2.96 -4.76 -25.59
N LEU A 15 -3.35 -3.85 -24.68
CA LEU A 15 -3.57 -4.17 -23.28
C LEU A 15 -4.68 -5.22 -23.09
N LEU A 16 -5.79 -5.10 -23.81
CA LEU A 16 -6.90 -6.06 -23.76
C LEU A 16 -6.49 -7.43 -24.29
N ILE A 17 -5.67 -7.48 -25.34
CA ILE A 17 -5.15 -8.75 -25.89
C ILE A 17 -4.19 -9.41 -24.89
N LEU A 18 -3.27 -8.64 -24.29
CA LEU A 18 -2.37 -9.16 -23.27
C LEU A 18 -3.12 -9.66 -22.03
N LEU A 19 -4.09 -8.87 -21.54
CA LEU A 19 -4.97 -9.27 -20.45
C LEU A 19 -5.73 -10.56 -20.80
N GLY A 20 -6.32 -10.61 -21.99
CA GLY A 20 -7.03 -11.79 -22.49
C GLY A 20 -6.13 -13.02 -22.59
N ALA A 21 -4.89 -12.87 -23.03
CA ALA A 21 -3.92 -13.98 -23.09
C ALA A 21 -3.55 -14.48 -21.69
N VAL A 22 -3.35 -13.58 -20.72
CA VAL A 22 -3.08 -13.94 -19.32
C VAL A 22 -4.27 -14.68 -18.71
N LEU A 23 -5.48 -14.14 -18.87
CA LEU A 23 -6.72 -14.79 -18.39
C LEU A 23 -6.97 -16.14 -19.07
N LEU A 24 -6.59 -16.29 -20.34
CA LEU A 24 -6.71 -17.54 -21.06
C LEU A 24 -5.71 -18.57 -20.53
N VAL A 25 -4.46 -18.18 -20.28
CA VAL A 25 -3.48 -19.05 -19.62
C VAL A 25 -3.99 -19.47 -18.25
N GLU A 26 -4.49 -18.55 -17.43
CA GLU A 26 -5.07 -18.86 -16.12
C GLU A 26 -6.28 -19.81 -16.21
N ALA A 27 -7.13 -19.65 -17.21
CA ALA A 27 -8.29 -20.54 -17.41
C ALA A 27 -7.92 -21.98 -17.77
N PHE A 28 -6.75 -22.19 -18.39
CA PHE A 28 -6.29 -23.51 -18.86
C PHE A 28 -5.17 -24.11 -18.01
N THR A 29 -4.50 -23.29 -17.19
CA THR A 29 -3.45 -23.71 -16.27
C THR A 29 -3.94 -23.35 -14.89
N ASP A 30 -4.32 -24.35 -14.09
CA ASP A 30 -4.57 -24.22 -12.65
C ASP A 30 -3.26 -23.80 -11.95
N LEU A 31 -2.81 -22.57 -12.22
CA LEU A 31 -1.59 -21.98 -11.71
C LEU A 31 -1.76 -21.89 -10.21
N SER A 32 -1.07 -22.78 -9.51
CA SER A 32 -1.02 -22.75 -8.05
C SER A 32 -0.63 -21.35 -7.57
N ALA A 33 -1.13 -20.93 -6.42
CA ALA A 33 -0.74 -19.66 -5.80
C ALA A 33 0.79 -19.53 -5.64
N TRP A 34 1.50 -20.64 -5.45
CA TRP A 34 2.96 -20.68 -5.42
C TRP A 34 3.62 -20.25 -6.74
N ALA A 35 2.99 -20.54 -7.88
CA ALA A 35 3.47 -20.04 -9.17
C ALA A 35 3.30 -18.52 -9.26
N TRP A 36 2.16 -17.98 -8.80
CA TRP A 36 1.94 -16.54 -8.71
C TRP A 36 2.94 -15.86 -7.77
N VAL A 37 3.19 -16.43 -6.58
CA VAL A 37 4.21 -15.95 -5.64
C VAL A 37 5.58 -15.91 -6.30
N ALA A 38 5.98 -16.98 -7.00
CA ALA A 38 7.27 -17.05 -7.69
C ALA A 38 7.39 -15.97 -8.79
N MET A 39 6.35 -15.78 -9.60
CA MET A 39 6.32 -14.76 -10.65
C MET A 39 6.39 -13.34 -10.08
N LEU A 40 5.63 -13.04 -9.03
CA LEU A 40 5.65 -11.73 -8.36
C LEU A 40 7.00 -11.46 -7.69
N ALA A 41 7.56 -12.45 -6.98
CA ALA A 41 8.87 -12.34 -6.34
C ALA A 41 9.98 -12.12 -7.38
N ALA A 42 9.97 -12.89 -8.47
CA ALA A 42 10.92 -12.75 -9.58
C ALA A 42 10.76 -11.41 -10.31
N GLY A 43 9.54 -10.96 -10.55
CA GLY A 43 9.26 -9.65 -11.14
C GLY A 43 9.78 -8.50 -10.26
N GLY A 44 9.56 -8.58 -8.94
CA GLY A 44 10.09 -7.61 -7.98
C GLY A 44 11.61 -7.62 -7.92
N LEU A 45 12.24 -8.80 -7.95
CA LEU A 45 13.70 -8.95 -8.06
C LEU A 45 14.25 -8.36 -9.36
N GLY A 46 13.55 -8.55 -10.48
CA GLY A 46 13.92 -7.96 -11.76
C GLY A 46 13.90 -6.43 -11.73
N ALA A 47 12.78 -5.84 -11.28
CA ALA A 47 12.65 -4.39 -11.12
C ALA A 47 13.70 -3.81 -10.17
N PHE A 48 13.94 -4.49 -9.04
CA PHE A 48 14.98 -4.09 -8.08
C PHE A 48 16.39 -4.23 -8.67
N GLY A 49 16.67 -5.29 -9.44
CA GLY A 49 17.95 -5.51 -10.11
C GLY A 49 18.28 -4.42 -11.14
N VAL A 50 17.27 -3.95 -11.90
CA VAL A 50 17.43 -2.80 -12.80
C VAL A 50 17.76 -1.54 -12.00
N TYR A 51 17.05 -1.27 -10.91
CA TYR A 51 17.35 -0.15 -10.01
C TYR A 51 18.78 -0.21 -9.42
N LEU A 52 19.28 -1.41 -9.09
CA LEU A 52 20.65 -1.58 -8.60
C LEU A 52 21.71 -1.28 -9.67
N THR A 53 21.37 -1.47 -10.94
CA THR A 53 22.24 -1.20 -12.09
C THR A 53 22.27 0.28 -12.42
N ASP A 54 21.10 0.93 -12.44
CA ASP A 54 20.97 2.37 -12.60
C ASP A 54 20.08 2.97 -11.50
N ARG A 55 20.72 3.58 -10.51
CA ARG A 55 20.02 4.21 -9.37
C ARG A 55 19.25 5.48 -9.75
N SER A 56 19.43 5.99 -10.97
CA SER A 56 18.62 7.11 -11.46
C SER A 56 17.16 6.69 -11.69
N GLU A 57 16.91 5.40 -11.95
CA GLU A 57 15.59 4.80 -12.14
C GLU A 57 14.88 4.48 -10.81
N TRP A 58 14.89 5.42 -9.86
CA TRP A 58 14.32 5.25 -8.52
C TRP A 58 12.82 4.91 -8.54
N ALA A 59 12.11 5.28 -9.61
CA ALA A 59 10.70 4.97 -9.80
C ALA A 59 10.43 3.45 -9.78
N LEU A 60 11.41 2.61 -10.14
CA LEU A 60 11.31 1.15 -10.13
C LEU A 60 11.24 0.54 -8.72
N LEU A 61 11.60 1.28 -7.69
CA LEU A 61 11.43 0.83 -6.30
C LEU A 61 9.96 0.65 -5.92
N ILE A 62 9.06 1.46 -6.50
CA ILE A 62 7.62 1.38 -6.24
C ILE A 62 7.05 0.04 -6.75
N PRO A 63 7.17 -0.32 -8.05
CA PRO A 63 6.68 -1.60 -8.52
C PRO A 63 7.41 -2.77 -7.86
N ALA A 64 8.72 -2.69 -7.61
CA ALA A 64 9.44 -3.74 -6.87
C ALA A 64 8.82 -3.98 -5.48
N TYR A 65 8.56 -2.90 -4.75
CA TYR A 65 7.93 -2.96 -3.44
C TYR A 65 6.52 -3.56 -3.48
N VAL A 66 5.67 -3.09 -4.41
CA VAL A 66 4.30 -3.58 -4.56
C VAL A 66 4.28 -5.07 -4.90
N LEU A 67 5.13 -5.51 -5.85
CA LEU A 67 5.21 -6.91 -6.23
C LEU A 67 5.61 -7.80 -5.04
N TRP A 68 6.58 -7.38 -4.24
CA TRP A 68 6.98 -8.12 -3.04
C TRP A 68 5.95 -8.08 -1.91
N ALA A 69 5.26 -6.95 -1.71
CA ALA A 69 4.18 -6.86 -0.73
C ALA A 69 3.02 -7.80 -1.10
N VAL A 70 2.65 -7.88 -2.39
CA VAL A 70 1.61 -8.81 -2.84
C VAL A 70 2.09 -10.26 -2.78
N ALA A 71 3.33 -10.55 -3.18
CA ALA A 71 3.91 -11.89 -3.04
C ALA A 71 3.92 -12.35 -1.57
N GLY A 72 4.28 -11.44 -0.65
CA GLY A 72 4.25 -11.68 0.79
C GLY A 72 2.83 -11.95 1.30
N LEU A 73 1.85 -11.15 0.88
CA LEU A 73 0.44 -11.36 1.22
C LEU A 73 -0.02 -12.78 0.82
N VAL A 74 0.15 -13.14 -0.46
CA VAL A 74 -0.28 -14.44 -0.98
C VAL A 74 0.45 -15.58 -0.25
N THR A 75 1.75 -15.43 0.00
CA THR A 75 2.52 -16.44 0.75
C THR A 75 1.97 -16.65 2.15
N LEU A 76 1.64 -15.58 2.88
CA LEU A 76 1.10 -15.68 4.24
C LEU A 76 -0.30 -16.31 4.28
N ILE A 77 -1.12 -16.05 3.26
CA ILE A 77 -2.43 -16.68 3.09
C ILE A 77 -2.26 -18.18 2.81
N GLU A 78 -1.40 -18.55 1.87
CA GLU A 78 -1.13 -19.95 1.51
C GLU A 78 -0.52 -20.77 2.66
N LEU A 79 0.30 -20.14 3.50
CA LEU A 79 0.85 -20.75 4.70
C LEU A 79 -0.16 -20.81 5.86
N ASN A 80 -1.38 -20.32 5.67
CA ASN A 80 -2.43 -20.20 6.70
C ASN A 80 -1.97 -19.42 7.95
N ILE A 81 -1.04 -18.47 7.76
CA ILE A 81 -0.56 -17.56 8.81
C ILE A 81 -1.47 -16.33 8.87
N LEU A 82 -1.85 -15.80 7.70
CA LEU A 82 -2.74 -14.65 7.58
C LEU A 82 -4.10 -15.12 7.08
N GLN A 83 -5.10 -15.00 7.94
CA GLN A 83 -6.48 -15.34 7.62
C GLN A 83 -7.24 -14.11 7.09
N ASP A 84 -8.36 -14.35 6.41
CA ASP A 84 -9.18 -13.32 5.76
C ASP A 84 -9.42 -12.05 6.60
N PRO A 85 -9.74 -12.14 7.91
CA PRO A 85 -9.92 -10.97 8.78
C PRO A 85 -8.72 -10.00 8.81
N PHE A 86 -7.50 -10.54 8.73
CA PHE A 86 -6.26 -9.78 8.90
C PHE A 86 -5.65 -9.31 7.57
N ILE A 87 -6.24 -9.64 6.43
CA ILE A 87 -5.76 -9.20 5.11
C ILE A 87 -5.72 -7.68 5.04
N ALA A 88 -6.79 -7.00 5.47
CA ALA A 88 -6.85 -5.54 5.49
C ALA A 88 -5.77 -4.93 6.41
N THR A 89 -5.53 -5.54 7.57
CA THR A 89 -4.45 -5.12 8.50
C THR A 89 -3.09 -5.20 7.83
N TYR A 90 -2.80 -6.31 7.14
CA TYR A 90 -1.55 -6.48 6.38
C TYR A 90 -1.42 -5.41 5.29
N VAL A 91 -2.44 -5.24 4.46
CA VAL A 91 -2.41 -4.33 3.31
C VAL A 91 -2.19 -2.89 3.76
N LEU A 92 -2.92 -2.42 4.78
CA LEU A 92 -2.77 -1.07 5.31
C LEU A 92 -1.37 -0.84 5.88
N THR A 93 -0.85 -1.82 6.63
CA THR A 93 0.51 -1.77 7.18
C THR A 93 1.57 -1.74 6.07
N ALA A 94 1.41 -2.57 5.03
CA ALA A 94 2.30 -2.58 3.88
C ALA A 94 2.25 -1.23 3.15
N ILE A 95 1.09 -0.61 2.95
CA ILE A 95 1.03 0.72 2.30
C ILE A 95 1.67 1.81 3.18
N ALA A 96 1.68 1.66 4.51
CA ALA A 96 2.31 2.62 5.41
C ALA A 96 3.85 2.63 5.31
N LEU A 97 4.49 1.50 5.02
CA LEU A 97 5.95 1.37 5.04
C LEU A 97 6.68 2.33 4.09
N PRO A 98 6.27 2.51 2.81
CA PRO A 98 6.90 3.51 1.94
C PRO A 98 6.91 4.93 2.51
N PHE A 99 5.83 5.35 3.17
CA PHE A 99 5.75 6.67 3.80
C PHE A 99 6.72 6.79 4.99
N LEU A 100 6.84 5.73 5.80
CA LEU A 100 7.85 5.66 6.85
C LEU A 100 9.27 5.76 6.29
N VAL A 101 9.55 5.05 5.19
CA VAL A 101 10.86 5.10 4.52
C VAL A 101 11.16 6.51 4.01
N VAL A 102 10.19 7.21 3.42
CA VAL A 102 10.35 8.61 2.98
C VAL A 102 10.77 9.50 4.15
N PHE A 103 10.08 9.42 5.28
CA PHE A 103 10.43 10.20 6.47
C PHE A 103 11.80 9.82 7.04
N LEU A 104 12.10 8.53 7.14
CA LEU A 104 13.37 8.05 7.69
C LEU A 104 14.56 8.47 6.83
N ARG A 105 14.38 8.51 5.50
CA ARG A 105 15.40 8.95 4.53
C ARG A 105 15.62 10.45 4.58
N ASN A 106 14.56 11.24 4.71
CA ASN A 106 14.66 12.68 4.86
C ASN A 106 13.65 13.18 5.89
N ARG A 107 14.15 13.58 7.06
CA ARG A 107 13.34 14.07 8.19
C ARG A 107 12.64 15.40 7.89
N ASP A 108 13.08 16.14 6.87
CA ASP A 108 12.39 17.34 6.37
C ASP A 108 11.07 16.98 5.69
N GLN A 109 10.91 15.74 5.20
CA GLN A 109 9.68 15.20 4.64
C GLN A 109 8.75 14.68 5.76
N TRP A 110 8.60 15.46 6.84
CA TRP A 110 7.80 15.10 8.02
C TRP A 110 6.33 14.85 7.69
N TRP A 111 5.81 15.42 6.60
CA TRP A 111 4.44 15.20 6.13
C TRP A 111 4.14 13.72 5.90
N ALA A 112 5.15 12.91 5.52
CA ALA A 112 4.97 11.48 5.25
C ALA A 112 4.63 10.67 6.51
N LEU A 113 4.92 11.19 7.70
CA LEU A 113 4.49 10.55 8.95
C LEU A 113 2.96 10.53 9.11
N ILE A 114 2.26 11.53 8.59
CA ILE A 114 0.80 11.61 8.75
C ILE A 114 0.12 10.44 8.00
N PRO A 115 0.33 10.23 6.68
CA PRO A 115 -0.23 9.07 5.99
C PRO A 115 0.23 7.74 6.60
N ALA A 116 1.51 7.60 6.94
CA ALA A 116 2.03 6.39 7.57
C ALA A 116 1.28 6.05 8.87
N TYR A 117 1.14 7.03 9.75
CA TYR A 117 0.49 6.87 11.04
C TYR A 117 -1.00 6.55 10.90
N VAL A 118 -1.71 7.26 10.02
CA VAL A 118 -3.14 7.01 9.76
C VAL A 118 -3.35 5.58 9.25
N LEU A 119 -2.57 5.15 8.25
CA LEU A 119 -2.66 3.79 7.71
C LEU A 119 -2.38 2.73 8.78
N LEU A 120 -1.36 2.94 9.61
CA LEU A 120 -1.04 2.02 10.70
C LEU A 120 -2.16 1.94 11.73
N ILE A 121 -2.76 3.06 12.13
CA ILE A 121 -3.85 3.06 13.11
C ILE A 121 -5.12 2.44 12.59
N VAL A 122 -5.45 2.65 11.31
CA VAL A 122 -6.59 1.97 10.68
C VAL A 122 -6.29 0.48 10.56
N GLY A 123 -5.06 0.08 10.24
CA GLY A 123 -4.64 -1.32 10.26
C GLY A 123 -4.79 -1.95 11.65
N VAL A 124 -4.33 -1.26 12.69
CA VAL A 124 -4.49 -1.69 14.10
C VAL A 124 -5.96 -1.76 14.48
N MET A 125 -6.77 -0.77 14.07
CA MET A 125 -8.22 -0.77 14.33
C MET A 125 -8.87 -2.04 13.79
N VAL A 126 -8.63 -2.36 12.51
CA VAL A 126 -9.18 -3.56 11.88
C VAL A 126 -8.76 -4.80 12.67
N GLY A 127 -7.47 -4.94 13.00
CA GLY A 127 -6.99 -6.05 13.80
C GLY A 127 -7.64 -6.15 15.19
N LEU A 128 -7.89 -5.02 15.87
CA LEU A 128 -8.56 -4.99 17.17
C LEU A 128 -10.04 -5.36 17.09
N THR A 129 -10.73 -4.93 16.03
CA THR A 129 -12.13 -5.30 15.79
C THR A 129 -12.25 -6.79 15.52
N GLU A 130 -11.40 -7.35 14.66
CA GLU A 130 -11.40 -8.79 14.33
C GLU A 130 -11.06 -9.67 15.54
N LEU A 131 -10.22 -9.17 16.46
CA LEU A 131 -9.92 -9.83 17.72
C LEU A 131 -11.02 -9.66 18.80
N ASN A 132 -12.13 -8.99 18.49
CA ASN A 132 -13.19 -8.61 19.43
C ASN A 132 -12.67 -7.80 20.64
N VAL A 133 -11.56 -7.08 20.47
CA VAL A 133 -10.98 -6.22 21.52
C VAL A 133 -11.60 -4.82 21.46
N LEU A 134 -11.88 -4.32 20.26
CA LEU A 134 -12.53 -3.03 20.04
C LEU A 134 -13.98 -3.27 19.61
N PRO A 135 -14.99 -2.88 20.42
CA PRO A 135 -16.38 -2.99 20.01
C PRO A 135 -16.70 -2.05 18.84
N ASP A 136 -17.59 -2.48 17.95
CA ASP A 136 -17.97 -1.75 16.73
C ASP A 136 -18.44 -0.31 17.01
N ASP A 137 -19.20 -0.11 18.09
CA ASP A 137 -19.71 1.21 18.51
C ASP A 137 -18.58 2.21 18.82
N PHE A 138 -17.39 1.72 19.17
CA PHE A 138 -16.22 2.55 19.49
C PHE A 138 -15.28 2.76 18.31
N VAL A 139 -15.51 2.12 17.16
CA VAL A 139 -14.62 2.22 15.99
C VAL A 139 -14.48 3.67 15.52
N ALA A 140 -15.60 4.39 15.40
CA ALA A 140 -15.58 5.79 14.99
C ALA A 140 -14.80 6.65 16.00
N THR A 141 -15.06 6.49 17.29
CA THR A 141 -14.35 7.22 18.36
C THR A 141 -12.85 6.92 18.34
N TYR A 142 -12.47 5.64 18.19
CA TYR A 142 -11.08 5.23 18.08
C TYR A 142 -10.40 5.89 16.88
N VAL A 143 -10.98 5.76 15.68
CA VAL A 143 -10.36 6.27 14.45
C VAL A 143 -10.21 7.78 14.49
N LEU A 144 -11.27 8.51 14.85
CA LEU A 144 -11.24 9.97 14.87
C LEU A 144 -10.22 10.50 15.90
N THR A 145 -10.28 9.99 17.13
CA THR A 145 -9.35 10.38 18.20
C THR A 145 -7.91 10.03 17.83
N ALA A 146 -7.69 8.82 17.31
CA ALA A 146 -6.35 8.37 16.96
C ALA A 146 -5.76 9.20 15.81
N ILE A 147 -6.55 9.56 14.79
CA ILE A 147 -6.13 10.42 13.67
C ILE A 147 -5.93 11.88 14.12
N ALA A 148 -6.64 12.37 15.13
CA ALA A 148 -6.43 13.72 15.67
C ALA A 148 -5.01 13.90 16.27
N LEU A 149 -4.46 12.84 16.90
CA LEU A 149 -3.16 12.87 17.57
C LEU A 149 -1.99 13.40 16.73
N PRO A 150 -1.71 12.92 15.50
CA PRO A 150 -0.57 13.40 14.71
C PRO A 150 -0.69 14.89 14.40
N PHE A 151 -1.89 15.41 14.18
CA PHE A 151 -2.12 16.84 13.97
C PHE A 151 -1.89 17.64 15.25
N LEU A 152 -2.37 17.14 16.38
CA LEU A 152 -2.08 17.75 17.69
C LEU A 152 -0.57 17.78 17.96
N VAL A 153 0.14 16.68 17.70
CA VAL A 153 1.60 16.59 17.86
C VAL A 153 2.32 17.58 16.95
N VAL A 154 1.88 17.76 15.69
CA VAL A 154 2.44 18.77 14.77
C VAL A 154 2.31 20.18 15.36
N PHE A 155 1.13 20.55 15.85
CA PHE A 155 0.89 21.86 16.46
C PHE A 155 1.71 22.07 17.74
N LEU A 156 1.78 21.06 18.61
CA LEU A 156 2.54 21.14 19.85
C LEU A 156 4.06 21.24 19.61
N ARG A 157 4.56 20.60 18.55
CA ARG A 157 5.98 20.65 18.18
C ARG A 157 6.37 22.00 17.57
N ASN A 158 5.52 22.58 16.73
CA ASN A 158 5.74 23.90 16.16
C ASN A 158 4.42 24.67 16.08
N ARG A 159 4.26 25.67 16.95
CA ARG A 159 3.03 26.46 17.03
C ARG A 159 2.78 27.34 15.80
N ASP A 160 3.79 27.56 14.96
CA ASP A 160 3.61 28.23 13.67
C ASP A 160 2.77 27.38 12.69
N GLN A 161 2.68 26.07 12.92
CA GLN A 161 1.84 25.14 12.16
C GLN A 161 0.39 25.13 12.69
N TRP A 162 -0.20 26.31 12.87
CA TRP A 162 -1.55 26.48 13.43
C TRP A 162 -2.65 25.76 12.66
N TRP A 163 -2.45 25.53 11.36
CA TRP A 163 -3.37 24.79 10.50
C TRP A 163 -3.68 23.38 11.05
N ALA A 164 -2.72 22.74 11.74
CA ALA A 164 -2.89 21.39 12.29
C ALA A 164 -3.86 21.35 13.48
N LEU A 165 -4.14 22.48 14.12
CA LEU A 165 -5.13 22.55 15.19
C LEU A 165 -6.56 22.32 14.65
N ILE A 166 -6.83 22.71 13.40
CA ILE A 166 -8.16 22.57 12.80
C ILE A 166 -8.54 21.08 12.67
N PRO A 167 -7.75 20.20 12.00
CA PRO A 167 -8.06 18.78 11.99
C PRO A 167 -8.07 18.16 13.39
N ALA A 168 -7.15 18.54 14.26
CA ALA A 168 -7.08 18.00 15.62
C ALA A 168 -8.31 18.33 16.50
N TYR A 169 -9.03 19.41 16.18
CA TYR A 169 -10.23 19.83 16.90
C TYR A 169 -11.52 19.25 16.31
N VAL A 170 -11.57 19.07 14.99
CA VAL A 170 -12.78 18.61 14.27
C VAL A 170 -12.93 17.08 14.32
N LEU A 171 -11.80 16.36 14.41
CA LEU A 171 -11.74 14.90 14.60
C LEU A 171 -11.90 14.57 16.09
#